data_AF-A0A8T2JVR0-F1
#
_entry.id   AF-A0A8T2JVR0-F1
#
_cell.length_a   1.000
_cell.length_b   1.000
_cell.length_c   1.000
_cell.angle_alpha   90.00
_cell.angle_beta   90.00
_cell.angle_gamma   90.00
#
_symmetry.space_group_name_H-M   'P 1'
#
loop_
_entity.id
_entity.type
_entity.pdbx_description
1 polymer ?
#
loop_
_entity_poly.entity_id
_entity_poly.type
_entity_poly.pdbx_seq_one_letter_code
_entity_poly.pdbx_strand_id
1 'polypeptide(L)'
;MLLCKYLQNQGNHFPQVLTGLVANVCNALINYVLLYVWALGCRGSAAANTISQFIQMILLVLYIVWRKLHKKTWGGWSRDCLEEWGPFIGLAIPSMLMLCIEWWAFEISIFLAGSIGVVELGAQAIIYQMANLVYLVPLGLCIAGSIRVGHGLGAGNIEQAKRSTLVVLCLTEIFALGCLCRACKPEGCGAYVYT
;
A
#
# COMPACT_ATOMS: atom_id res chain seq x y z
N MET A 1 -5.55 1.36 9.15
CA MET A 1 -4.12 1.42 8.75
C MET A 1 -3.14 1.33 9.93
N LEU A 2 -3.32 2.08 11.02
CA LEU A 2 -2.42 2.06 12.18
C LEU A 2 -2.33 0.69 12.88
N LEU A 3 -3.47 0.04 13.14
CA LEU A 3 -3.53 -1.30 13.76
C LEU A 3 -2.81 -2.36 12.92
N CYS A 4 -2.86 -2.25 11.59
CA CYS A 4 -2.13 -3.10 10.67
C CYS A 4 -0.62 -2.92 10.84
N LYS A 5 -0.14 -1.66 10.83
CA LYS A 5 1.29 -1.35 11.06
C LYS A 5 1.77 -1.85 12.41
N TYR A 6 0.94 -1.74 13.46
CA TYR A 6 1.25 -2.27 14.79
C TYR A 6 1.49 -3.79 14.77
N LEU A 7 0.62 -4.57 14.12
CA LEU A 7 0.78 -6.03 14.01
C LEU A 7 1.95 -6.41 13.08
N GLN A 8 2.15 -5.67 11.99
CA GLN A 8 3.29 -5.86 11.08
C GLN A 8 4.62 -5.67 11.82
N ASN A 9 4.73 -4.62 12.62
CA ASN A 9 5.92 -4.36 13.44
C ASN A 9 6.14 -5.39 14.55
N GLN A 10 5.17 -6.27 14.84
CA GLN A 10 5.37 -7.41 15.75
C GLN A 10 5.74 -8.70 15.02
N GLY A 11 5.88 -8.66 13.69
CA GLY A 11 6.12 -9.85 12.86
C GLY A 11 4.88 -10.71 12.64
N ASN A 12 3.68 -10.25 13.03
CA ASN A 12 2.44 -11.03 12.90
C ASN A 12 1.60 -10.54 11.72
N HIS A 13 1.94 -11.01 10.52
CA HIS A 13 1.32 -10.55 9.27
C HIS A 13 0.04 -11.30 8.88
N PHE A 14 -0.07 -12.57 9.27
CA PHE A 14 -1.20 -13.44 8.90
C PHE A 14 -2.59 -12.90 9.30
N PRO A 15 -2.78 -12.32 10.50
CA PRO A 15 -4.08 -11.79 10.92
C PRO A 15 -4.54 -10.61 10.05
N GLN A 16 -3.60 -9.78 9.60
CA GLN A 16 -3.94 -8.68 8.70
C GLN A 16 -4.46 -9.20 7.35
N VAL A 17 -3.81 -10.23 6.79
CA VAL A 17 -4.24 -10.81 5.52
C VAL A 17 -5.64 -11.41 5.66
N LEU A 18 -5.87 -12.20 6.72
CA LEU A 18 -7.16 -12.86 6.93
C LEU A 18 -8.30 -11.85 7.18
N THR A 19 -8.10 -10.88 8.07
CA THR A 19 -9.09 -9.83 8.34
C THR A 19 -9.36 -8.96 7.12
N GLY A 20 -8.34 -8.68 6.30
CA GLY A 20 -8.51 -7.98 5.03
C GLY A 20 -9.32 -8.79 4.01
N LEU A 21 -9.08 -10.09 3.91
CA LEU A 21 -9.87 -10.97 3.04
C LEU A 21 -11.34 -10.98 3.46
N VAL A 22 -11.62 -11.19 4.75
CA VAL A 22 -12.99 -11.18 5.29
C VAL A 22 -13.66 -9.82 5.03
N ALA A 23 -12.97 -8.71 5.30
CA ALA A 23 -13.52 -7.37 5.07
C ALA A 23 -13.84 -7.11 3.60
N ASN A 24 -13.02 -7.59 2.65
CA ASN A 24 -13.28 -7.45 1.22
C ASN A 24 -14.47 -8.32 0.75
N VAL A 25 -14.60 -9.54 1.28
CA VAL A 25 -15.79 -10.38 0.99
C VAL A 25 -17.05 -9.71 1.54
N CYS A 26 -17.02 -9.20 2.77
CA CYS A 26 -18.12 -8.41 3.32
C CYS A 26 -18.40 -7.17 2.47
N ASN A 27 -17.36 -6.49 1.97
CA ASN A 27 -17.51 -5.34 1.09
C ASN A 27 -18.28 -5.70 -0.18
N ALA A 28 -17.89 -6.77 -0.87
CA ALA A 28 -18.57 -7.22 -2.08
C ALA A 28 -20.05 -7.54 -1.83
N LEU A 29 -20.36 -8.23 -0.72
CA LEU A 29 -21.74 -8.56 -0.34
C LEU A 29 -22.57 -7.32 -0.02
N ILE A 30 -22.03 -6.41 0.81
CA ILE A 30 -22.71 -5.17 1.20
C ILE A 30 -22.92 -4.26 -0.01
N ASN A 31 -21.92 -4.19 -0.89
CA ASN A 31 -21.99 -3.42 -2.13
C ASN A 31 -23.08 -3.97 -3.06
N TYR A 32 -23.15 -5.29 -3.23
CA TYR A 32 -24.22 -5.95 -3.99
C TYR A 32 -25.60 -5.62 -3.42
N VAL A 33 -25.80 -5.74 -2.11
CA VAL A 33 -27.10 -5.43 -1.48
C VAL A 33 -27.48 -3.97 -1.66
N LEU A 34 -26.56 -3.03 -1.40
CA LEU A 34 -26.83 -1.59 -1.48
C LEU A 34 -27.09 -1.11 -2.92
N LEU A 35 -26.43 -1.72 -3.90
CA LEU A 35 -26.64 -1.41 -5.32
C LEU A 35 -27.93 -2.03 -5.86
N TYR A 36 -28.16 -3.32 -5.63
CA TYR A 36 -29.26 -4.04 -6.29
C TYR A 36 -30.58 -4.01 -5.51
N VAL A 37 -30.54 -4.08 -4.18
CA VAL A 37 -31.76 -4.12 -3.35
C VAL A 37 -32.25 -2.72 -3.04
N TRP A 38 -31.34 -1.80 -2.70
CA TRP A 38 -31.68 -0.44 -2.27
C TRP A 38 -31.43 0.64 -3.33
N ALA A 39 -30.88 0.29 -4.50
CA ALA A 39 -30.68 1.19 -5.64
C ALA A 39 -29.99 2.53 -5.30
N LEU A 40 -29.08 2.52 -4.31
CA LEU A 40 -28.40 3.73 -3.81
C LEU A 40 -27.27 4.24 -4.74
N GLY A 41 -27.00 3.52 -5.83
CA GLY A 41 -25.97 3.88 -6.81
C GLY A 41 -24.61 4.14 -6.17
N CYS A 42 -23.96 5.25 -6.56
CA CYS A 42 -22.63 5.63 -6.08
C CYS A 42 -22.59 5.86 -4.55
N ARG A 43 -23.66 6.40 -3.96
CA ARG A 43 -23.75 6.61 -2.50
C ARG A 43 -23.72 5.28 -1.75
N GLY A 44 -24.38 4.26 -2.31
CA GLY A 44 -24.35 2.89 -1.78
C GLY A 44 -22.95 2.29 -1.80
N SER A 45 -22.20 2.50 -2.89
CA SER A 45 -20.82 2.03 -3.00
C SER A 45 -19.88 2.66 -1.98
N ALA A 46 -19.98 3.98 -1.80
CA ALA A 46 -19.23 4.70 -0.77
C ALA A 46 -19.55 4.19 0.64
N ALA A 47 -20.84 4.02 0.96
CA ALA A 47 -21.28 3.50 2.25
C ALA A 47 -20.78 2.06 2.48
N ALA A 48 -20.83 1.18 1.48
CA ALA A 48 -20.32 -0.18 1.56
C ALA A 48 -18.83 -0.20 1.92
N ASN A 49 -18.03 0.65 1.26
CA ASN A 49 -16.61 0.78 1.55
C ASN A 49 -16.35 1.26 2.98
N THR A 50 -17.05 2.29 3.43
CA THR A 50 -16.94 2.79 4.81
C THR A 50 -17.28 1.71 5.84
N ILE A 51 -18.41 1.01 5.67
CA ILE A 51 -18.81 -0.08 6.58
C ILE A 51 -17.76 -1.17 6.62
N SER A 52 -17.19 -1.54 5.47
CA SER A 52 -16.19 -2.60 5.37
C SER A 52 -14.87 -2.23 6.06
N GLN A 53 -14.47 -0.96 6.01
CA GLN A 53 -13.32 -0.46 6.76
C GLN A 53 -13.55 -0.53 8.27
N PHE A 54 -14.77 -0.21 8.73
CA PHE A 54 -15.13 -0.38 10.14
C PHE A 54 -15.13 -1.85 10.56
N ILE A 55 -15.67 -2.76 9.74
CA ILE A 55 -15.59 -4.21 9.99
C ILE A 55 -14.14 -4.66 10.12
N GLN A 56 -13.26 -4.25 9.20
CA GLN A 56 -11.84 -4.58 9.26
C GLN A 56 -11.19 -4.07 10.56
N MET A 57 -11.48 -2.83 10.95
CA MET A 57 -11.00 -2.25 12.19
C MET A 57 -11.44 -3.06 13.41
N ILE A 58 -12.73 -3.39 13.50
CA ILE A 58 -13.30 -4.15 14.62
C ILE A 58 -12.67 -5.54 14.71
N LEU A 59 -12.53 -6.25 13.58
CA LEU A 59 -11.91 -7.57 13.54
C LEU A 59 -10.46 -7.54 14.04
N LEU A 60 -9.69 -6.53 13.64
CA LEU A 60 -8.30 -6.35 14.09
C LEU A 60 -8.21 -6.06 15.59
N VAL A 61 -9.05 -5.18 16.12
CA VAL A 61 -9.08 -4.87 17.55
C VAL A 61 -9.47 -6.12 18.35
N LEU A 62 -10.51 -6.83 17.93
CA LEU A 62 -10.97 -8.06 18.58
C LEU A 62 -9.87 -9.12 18.58
N TYR A 63 -9.14 -9.27 17.47
CA TYR A 63 -7.98 -10.17 17.40
C TYR A 63 -6.87 -9.79 18.39
N ILE A 64 -6.51 -8.51 18.48
CA ILE A 64 -5.47 -8.00 19.40
C ILE A 64 -5.86 -8.21 20.87
N VAL A 65 -7.13 -7.98 21.21
CA VAL A 65 -7.66 -8.17 22.56
C VAL A 65 -7.70 -9.65 22.92
N TRP A 66 -8.25 -10.49 22.03
CA TRP A 66 -8.40 -11.92 22.26
C TRP A 66 -7.06 -12.64 22.42
N ARG A 67 -6.08 -12.32 21.56
CA ARG A 67 -4.71 -12.86 21.65
C ARG A 67 -3.86 -12.20 22.74
N LYS A 68 -4.40 -11.20 23.45
CA LYS A 68 -3.72 -10.45 24.52
C LYS A 68 -2.37 -9.86 24.08
N LEU A 69 -2.20 -9.57 22.78
CA LEU A 69 -0.96 -9.04 22.20
C LEU A 69 -0.61 -7.67 22.79
N HIS A 70 -1.64 -6.88 23.10
CA HIS A 70 -1.52 -5.59 23.76
C HIS A 70 -0.79 -5.66 25.12
N LYS A 71 -0.86 -6.77 25.86
CA LYS A 71 -0.30 -6.86 27.22
C LYS A 71 1.21 -6.68 27.30
N LYS A 72 1.95 -7.05 26.25
CA LYS A 72 3.42 -6.95 26.23
C LYS A 72 3.93 -5.57 25.80
N THR A 73 3.12 -4.83 25.05
CA THR A 73 3.57 -3.58 24.40
C THR A 73 2.83 -2.33 24.90
N TRP A 74 1.66 -2.50 25.54
CA TRP A 74 0.84 -1.40 26.02
C TRP A 74 1.10 -1.17 27.51
N GLY A 75 1.90 -0.15 27.82
CA GLY A 75 2.20 0.29 29.19
C GLY A 75 1.12 1.16 29.85
N GLY A 76 0.01 1.44 29.13
CA GLY A 76 -1.02 2.38 29.57
C GLY A 76 -1.02 3.69 28.76
N TRP A 77 -1.86 4.62 29.17
CA TRP A 77 -1.85 5.98 28.62
C TRP A 77 -0.68 6.74 29.22
N SER A 78 0.34 7.03 28.40
CA SER A 78 1.44 7.91 28.79
C SER A 78 1.59 9.07 27.80
N ARG A 79 2.12 10.18 28.27
CA ARG A 79 2.52 11.32 27.43
C ARG A 79 3.93 11.15 26.86
N ASP A 80 4.65 10.10 27.23
CA ASP A 80 6.00 9.80 26.71
C ASP A 80 6.01 9.64 25.18
N CYS A 81 4.86 9.26 24.58
CA CYS A 81 4.70 9.23 23.12
C CYS A 81 4.71 10.61 22.45
N LEU A 82 4.63 11.69 23.24
CA LEU A 82 4.75 13.08 22.80
C LEU A 82 6.18 13.61 22.91
N GLU A 83 7.11 12.82 23.45
CA GLU A 83 8.54 13.17 23.51
C GLU A 83 9.24 12.81 22.19
N GLU A 84 10.36 13.50 21.89
CA GLU A 84 11.20 13.25 20.71
C GLU A 84 10.55 13.38 19.31
N TRP A 85 9.56 14.28 19.16
CA TRP A 85 8.93 14.53 17.86
C TRP A 85 9.88 15.19 16.83
N GLY A 86 10.93 15.89 17.28
CA GLY A 86 11.86 16.60 16.39
C GLY A 86 12.50 15.67 15.33
N PRO A 87 13.25 14.63 15.74
CA PRO A 87 13.81 13.64 14.81
C PRO A 87 12.76 12.93 13.97
N PHE A 88 11.61 12.58 14.56
CA PHE A 88 10.52 11.92 13.83
C PHE A 88 9.96 12.80 12.71
N ILE A 89 9.65 14.07 13.00
CA ILE A 89 9.17 15.06 12.02
C ILE A 89 10.24 15.31 10.96
N GLY A 90 11.52 15.39 11.35
CA GLY A 90 12.65 15.57 10.44
C GLY A 90 12.77 14.46 9.39
N LEU A 91 12.32 13.24 9.70
CA LEU A 91 12.24 12.12 8.77
C LEU A 91 10.88 12.06 8.03
N ALA A 92 9.79 12.36 8.74
CA ALA A 92 8.44 12.25 8.22
C ALA A 92 8.12 13.30 7.16
N ILE A 93 8.54 14.57 7.33
CA ILE A 93 8.27 15.64 6.37
C ILE A 93 8.93 15.37 5.02
N PRO A 94 10.24 15.08 4.92
CA PRO A 94 10.86 14.77 3.63
C PRO A 94 10.24 13.55 2.95
N SER A 95 9.93 12.50 3.73
CA SER A 95 9.27 11.30 3.22
C SER A 95 7.86 11.60 2.68
N MET A 96 7.10 12.44 3.39
CA MET A 96 5.78 12.88 2.96
C MET A 96 5.87 13.69 1.65
N LEU A 97 6.79 14.65 1.58
CA LEU A 97 6.99 15.47 0.39
C LEU A 97 7.40 14.64 -0.82
N MET A 98 8.29 13.65 -0.64
CA MET A 98 8.70 12.74 -1.71
C MET A 98 7.48 12.02 -2.32
N LEU A 99 6.62 11.44 -1.47
CA LEU A 99 5.41 10.73 -1.92
C LEU A 99 4.37 11.69 -2.52
N CYS A 100 4.20 12.89 -1.96
CA CYS A 100 3.28 13.89 -2.50
C CYS A 100 3.71 14.37 -3.88
N ILE A 101 5.01 14.64 -4.08
CA ILE A 101 5.55 15.06 -5.38
C ILE A 101 5.37 13.94 -6.41
N GLU A 102 5.65 12.69 -6.04
CA GLU A 102 5.42 11.52 -6.91
C GLU A 102 3.95 11.43 -7.34
N TRP A 103 3.01 11.52 -6.39
CA TRP A 103 1.58 11.47 -6.69
C TRP A 103 1.10 12.66 -7.52
N TRP A 104 1.53 13.87 -7.19
CA TRP A 104 1.15 15.06 -7.95
C TRP A 104 1.71 15.04 -9.37
N ALA A 105 2.88 14.45 -9.60
CA ALA A 105 3.42 14.28 -10.95
C ALA A 105 2.48 13.41 -11.82
N PHE A 106 1.92 12.34 -11.26
CA PHE A 106 0.93 11.52 -11.97
C PHE A 106 -0.38 12.27 -12.24
N GLU A 107 -0.90 13.01 -11.26
CA GLU A 107 -2.11 13.81 -11.42
C GLU A 107 -1.94 14.91 -12.47
N ILE A 108 -0.81 15.61 -12.47
CA ILE A 108 -0.48 16.61 -13.50
C ILE A 108 -0.42 15.94 -14.88
N SER A 109 0.18 14.75 -14.98
CA SER A 109 0.24 13.99 -16.25
C SER A 109 -1.16 13.60 -16.75
N ILE A 110 -2.06 13.18 -15.85
CA ILE A 110 -3.46 12.88 -16.18
C ILE A 110 -4.20 14.15 -16.63
N PHE A 111 -4.01 15.26 -15.93
CA PHE A 111 -4.61 16.56 -16.29
C PHE A 111 -4.14 17.04 -17.68
N LEU A 112 -2.85 16.93 -17.97
CA LEU A 112 -2.29 17.26 -19.27
C LEU A 112 -2.83 16.36 -20.38
N ALA A 113 -2.91 15.04 -20.16
CA ALA A 113 -3.52 14.12 -21.12
C ALA A 113 -4.98 14.49 -21.42
N GLY A 114 -5.74 14.89 -20.39
CA GLY A 114 -7.11 15.40 -20.52
C GLY A 114 -7.23 16.70 -21.32
N SER A 115 -6.18 17.52 -21.37
CA SER A 115 -6.15 18.74 -22.18
C SER A 115 -5.89 18.50 -23.67
N ILE A 116 -5.29 17.36 -24.04
CA ILE A 116 -4.99 16.99 -25.43
C ILE A 116 -6.24 16.42 -26.10
N GLY A 117 -6.88 15.45 -25.45
CA GLY A 117 -8.05 14.79 -26.01
C GLY A 117 -8.54 13.62 -25.16
N VAL A 118 -9.74 13.15 -25.51
CA VAL A 118 -10.42 12.08 -24.76
C VAL A 118 -9.74 10.72 -24.96
N VAL A 119 -9.12 10.50 -26.13
CA VAL A 119 -8.42 9.26 -26.46
C VAL A 119 -7.14 9.14 -25.64
N GLU A 120 -6.39 10.23 -25.53
CA GLU A 120 -5.14 10.34 -24.77
C GLU A 120 -5.41 10.20 -23.27
N LEU A 121 -6.48 10.82 -22.76
CA LEU A 121 -6.92 10.64 -21.38
C LEU A 121 -7.27 9.18 -21.07
N GLY A 122 -7.99 8.52 -21.99
CA GLY A 122 -8.32 7.09 -21.86
C GLY A 122 -7.08 6.21 -21.83
N ALA A 123 -6.11 6.45 -22.72
CA ALA A 123 -4.83 5.75 -22.74
C ALA A 123 -4.03 5.97 -21.44
N GLN A 124 -3.94 7.22 -20.97
CA GLN A 124 -3.26 7.58 -19.73
C GLN A 124 -3.89 6.89 -18.51
N ALA A 125 -5.22 6.78 -18.45
CA ALA A 125 -5.91 6.08 -17.37
C ALA A 125 -5.57 4.59 -17.33
N ILE A 126 -5.50 3.92 -18.49
CA ILE A 126 -5.11 2.51 -18.58
C ILE A 126 -3.65 2.34 -18.14
N ILE A 127 -2.74 3.18 -18.64
CA ILE A 127 -1.32 3.17 -18.26
C ILE A 127 -1.16 3.37 -16.75
N TYR A 128 -1.87 4.33 -16.17
CA TYR A 128 -1.84 4.61 -14.74
C TYR A 128 -2.28 3.40 -13.91
N GLN A 129 -3.36 2.72 -14.31
CA GLN A 129 -3.82 1.52 -13.59
C GLN A 129 -2.85 0.34 -13.74
N MET A 130 -2.27 0.15 -14.92
CA MET A 130 -1.23 -0.87 -15.11
C MET A 130 0.02 -0.57 -14.28
N ALA A 131 0.46 0.69 -14.25
CA ALA A 131 1.59 1.12 -13.44
C ALA A 131 1.35 0.87 -11.94
N ASN A 132 0.15 1.19 -11.44
CA ASN A 132 -0.25 0.89 -10.06
C ASN A 132 -0.15 -0.60 -9.72
N LEU A 133 -0.63 -1.48 -10.61
CA LEU A 133 -0.55 -2.93 -10.40
C LEU A 133 0.91 -3.41 -10.30
N VAL A 134 1.78 -2.92 -11.16
CA VAL A 134 3.21 -3.24 -11.13
C VAL A 134 3.89 -2.68 -9.87
N TYR A 135 3.50 -1.47 -9.44
CA TYR A 135 4.05 -0.80 -8.28
C TYR A 135 3.71 -1.48 -6.94
N LEU A 136 2.63 -2.26 -6.87
CA LEU A 136 2.27 -3.00 -5.64
C LEU A 136 3.34 -4.00 -5.19
N VAL A 137 4.09 -4.59 -6.13
CA VAL A 137 5.16 -5.56 -5.82
C VAL A 137 6.35 -4.91 -5.10
N PRO A 138 7.02 -3.88 -5.66
CA PRO A 138 8.11 -3.20 -4.97
C PRO A 138 7.64 -2.49 -3.70
N LEU A 139 6.40 -1.97 -3.67
CA LEU A 139 5.82 -1.41 -2.45
C LEU A 139 5.76 -2.47 -1.31
N GLY A 140 5.33 -3.69 -1.62
CA GLY A 140 5.32 -4.80 -0.67
C GLY A 140 6.71 -5.16 -0.15
N LEU A 141 7.70 -5.22 -1.05
CA LEU A 141 9.11 -5.45 -0.68
C LEU A 141 9.66 -4.34 0.21
N CYS A 142 9.33 -3.08 -0.09
CA CYS A 142 9.71 -1.91 0.70
C CYS A 142 9.17 -2.01 2.13
N ILE A 143 7.87 -2.28 2.31
CA ILE A 143 7.25 -2.44 3.63
C ILE A 143 7.91 -3.59 4.42
N ALA A 144 8.11 -4.74 3.78
CA ALA A 144 8.78 -5.89 4.42
C ALA A 144 10.22 -5.57 4.82
N GLY A 145 10.94 -4.84 3.97
CA GLY A 145 12.30 -4.36 4.23
C GLY A 145 12.35 -3.42 5.43
N SER A 146 11.48 -2.41 5.48
CA SER A 146 11.40 -1.48 6.61
C SER A 146 11.16 -2.18 7.94
N ILE A 147 10.29 -3.20 7.97
CA ILE A 147 10.02 -3.99 9.18
C ILE A 147 11.26 -4.75 9.63
N ARG A 148 11.94 -5.45 8.70
CA ARG A 148 13.16 -6.23 9.01
C ARG A 148 14.33 -5.35 9.46
N VAL A 149 14.52 -4.20 8.80
CA VAL A 149 15.53 -3.22 9.19
C VAL A 149 15.21 -2.64 10.57
N GLY A 150 13.95 -2.29 10.83
CA GLY A 150 13.49 -1.82 12.13
C GLY A 150 13.70 -2.85 13.25
N HIS A 151 13.40 -4.13 12.99
CA HIS A 151 13.69 -5.22 13.94
C HIS A 151 15.18 -5.42 14.19
N GLY A 152 16.01 -5.41 13.14
CA GLY A 152 17.46 -5.57 13.28
C GLY A 152 18.10 -4.43 14.07
N LEU A 153 17.72 -3.18 13.78
CA LEU A 153 18.18 -2.01 14.53
C LEU A 153 17.68 -2.05 15.99
N GLY A 154 16.42 -2.41 16.22
CA GLY A 154 15.86 -2.57 17.56
C GLY A 154 16.50 -3.68 18.39
N ALA A 155 17.06 -4.71 17.74
CA ALA A 155 17.82 -5.78 18.39
C ALA A 155 19.33 -5.46 18.55
N GLY A 156 19.78 -4.27 18.14
CA GLY A 156 21.21 -3.89 18.15
C GLY A 156 22.05 -4.60 17.08
N ASN A 157 21.44 -5.34 16.16
CA ASN A 157 22.13 -6.10 15.13
C ASN A 157 22.18 -5.33 13.80
N ILE A 158 23.19 -4.45 13.69
CA ILE A 158 23.41 -3.59 12.51
C ILE A 158 23.70 -4.42 11.25
N GLU A 159 24.36 -5.58 11.40
CA GLU A 159 24.68 -6.43 10.25
C GLU A 159 23.42 -7.03 9.62
N GLN A 160 22.47 -7.49 10.45
CA GLN A 160 21.18 -7.97 9.97
C GLN A 160 20.37 -6.86 9.28
N ALA A 161 20.43 -5.63 9.80
CA ALA A 161 19.79 -4.48 9.17
C ALA A 161 20.38 -4.21 7.76
N LYS A 162 21.72 -4.14 7.64
CA LYS A 162 22.42 -3.94 6.36
C LYS A 162 22.09 -5.04 5.35
N ARG A 163 22.14 -6.31 5.77
CA ARG A 163 21.80 -7.46 4.90
C ARG A 163 20.34 -7.38 4.43
N SER A 164 19.41 -7.01 5.32
CA SER A 164 18.00 -6.89 4.97
C SER A 164 17.77 -5.78 3.93
N THR A 165 18.42 -4.62 4.08
CA THR A 165 18.37 -3.54 3.09
C THR A 165 18.92 -3.99 1.73
N LEU A 166 20.08 -4.64 1.72
CA LEU A 166 20.71 -5.08 0.47
C LEU A 166 19.87 -6.11 -0.28
N VAL A 167 19.30 -7.09 0.43
CA VAL A 167 18.41 -8.08 -0.18
C VAL A 167 17.18 -7.42 -0.80
N VAL A 168 16.55 -6.48 -0.09
CA VAL A 168 15.35 -5.78 -0.59
C VAL A 168 15.69 -4.91 -1.80
N LEU A 169 16.83 -4.22 -1.79
CA LEU A 169 17.31 -3.43 -2.91
C LEU A 169 17.53 -4.32 -4.14
N CYS A 170 18.29 -5.41 -4.01
CA CYS A 170 18.56 -6.32 -5.12
C CYS A 170 17.28 -6.93 -5.70
N LEU A 171 16.33 -7.36 -4.84
CA LEU A 171 15.06 -7.91 -5.31
C LEU A 171 14.22 -6.88 -6.07
N THR A 172 14.22 -5.63 -5.59
CA THR A 172 13.49 -4.52 -6.22
C THR A 172 14.11 -4.17 -7.57
N GLU A 173 15.44 -4.10 -7.65
CA GLU A 173 16.18 -3.85 -8.89
C GLU A 173 15.99 -4.98 -9.92
N ILE A 174 16.06 -6.25 -9.50
CA ILE A 174 15.80 -7.39 -10.38
C ILE A 174 14.37 -7.34 -10.93
N PHE A 175 13.39 -7.02 -10.08
CA PHE A 175 12.00 -6.87 -10.53
C PHE A 175 11.86 -5.72 -11.53
N ALA A 176 12.43 -4.55 -11.24
CA ALA A 176 12.39 -3.39 -12.12
C ALA A 176 13.05 -3.67 -13.47
N LEU A 177 14.25 -4.27 -13.49
CA LEU A 177 14.94 -4.69 -14.71
C LEU A 177 14.14 -5.75 -15.48
N GLY A 178 13.52 -6.71 -14.80
CA GLY A 178 12.67 -7.72 -15.42
C GLY A 178 11.44 -7.10 -16.12
N CYS A 179 10.79 -6.12 -15.49
CA CYS A 179 9.70 -5.37 -16.09
C CYS A 179 10.18 -4.55 -17.29
N LEU A 180 11.31 -3.84 -17.17
CA LEU A 180 11.89 -3.06 -18.25
C LEU A 180 12.32 -3.92 -19.45
N CYS A 181 12.96 -5.06 -19.21
CA CYS A 181 13.35 -5.98 -20.29
C CYS A 181 12.15 -6.57 -21.04
N ARG A 182 11.02 -6.82 -20.35
CA ARG A 182 9.78 -7.26 -20.99
C ARG A 182 9.11 -6.13 -21.76
N ALA A 183 9.07 -4.92 -21.21
CA ALA A 183 8.50 -3.76 -21.88
C ALA A 183 9.33 -3.30 -23.10
N CYS A 184 10.66 -3.43 -23.03
CA CYS A 184 11.58 -3.07 -24.10
C CYS A 184 11.79 -4.20 -25.11
N LYS A 185 11.19 -5.38 -24.89
CA LYS A 185 11.22 -6.45 -25.90
C LYS A 185 10.46 -5.93 -27.13
N PRO A 186 11.09 -5.89 -28.32
CA PRO A 186 10.44 -5.37 -29.52
C PRO A 186 9.37 -6.38 -29.97
N GLU A 187 8.18 -6.29 -29.40
CA GLU A 187 7.00 -6.92 -29.96
C GLU A 187 6.51 -6.05 -31.11
N GLY A 188 7.01 -6.31 -32.31
CA GLY A 188 6.37 -5.86 -33.55
C GLY A 188 7.09 -4.78 -34.37
N CYS A 189 8.36 -4.98 -34.72
CA CYS A 189 8.94 -4.33 -35.92
C CYS A 189 8.45 -4.98 -37.24
N GLY A 190 7.37 -5.79 -37.20
CA GLY A 190 6.87 -6.57 -38.34
C GLY A 190 5.39 -6.34 -38.71
N ALA A 191 4.66 -5.47 -38.00
CA ALA A 191 3.21 -5.30 -38.22
C ALA A 191 2.80 -3.95 -38.86
N TYR A 192 3.74 -3.04 -39.11
CA TYR A 192 3.46 -1.71 -39.69
C TYR A 192 4.02 -1.50 -41.11
N VAL A 193 4.43 -2.57 -41.81
CA VAL A 193 4.92 -2.51 -43.22
C VAL A 193 3.87 -3.02 -44.23
N TYR A 194 2.68 -3.45 -43.79
CA TYR A 194 1.59 -3.87 -44.68
C TYR A 194 0.22 -3.37 -44.24
N THR A 195 0.03 -2.05 -44.20
CA THR A 195 -1.24 -1.33 -44.51
C THR A 195 -0.93 0.15 -44.64
#